data_AF-A0A7V3RZW0-F1
#
_entry.id   AF-A0A7V3RZW0-F1
#
_cell.length_a   1.000
_cell.length_b   1.000
_cell.length_c   1.000
_cell.angle_alpha   90.00
_cell.angle_beta   90.00
_cell.angle_gamma   90.00
#
_symmetry.space_group_name_H-M   'P 1'
#
loop_
_entity.id
_entity.type
_entity.pdbx_description
1 polymer ?
#
loop_
_entity_poly.entity_id
_entity_poly.type
_entity_poly.pdbx_seq_one_letter_code
_entity_poly.pdbx_strand_id
1 'polypeptide(L)' 'MSEQSGKPKKKPKIPRQKMAEQAPAERVKNFQEVPFGFTLEQAMLEASRCLQCKN' A
#
# COMPACT_ATOMS: atom_id res chain seq x y z
N MET A 1 -27.61 26.32 10.95
CA MET A 1 -26.63 26.89 10.00
C MET A 1 -26.04 25.74 9.20
N SER A 2 -26.59 25.57 8.00
CA SER A 2 -26.11 24.85 6.81
C SER A 2 -25.33 23.54 7.01
N GLU A 3 -26.07 22.43 7.01
CA GLU A 3 -25.55 21.12 6.59
C GLU A 3 -25.11 21.20 5.13
N GLN A 4 -23.80 21.06 4.89
CA GLN A 4 -23.26 20.86 3.55
C GLN A 4 -22.63 19.47 3.48
N SER A 5 -23.48 18.52 3.10
CA SER A 5 -23.12 17.14 2.76
C SER A 5 -22.37 17.11 1.42
N GLY A 6 -21.04 17.25 1.50
CA GLY A 6 -20.15 17.09 0.35
C GLY A 6 -20.10 15.64 -0.14
N LYS A 7 -20.58 15.38 -1.36
CA LYS A 7 -20.49 14.07 -2.04
C LYS A 7 -19.04 13.57 -2.05
N PRO A 8 -18.75 12.30 -1.71
CA PRO A 8 -17.39 11.79 -1.67
C PRO A 8 -16.82 11.72 -3.09
N LYS A 9 -15.78 12.52 -3.36
CA LYS A 9 -15.01 12.42 -4.61
C LYS A 9 -14.37 11.03 -4.66
N LYS A 10 -14.59 10.28 -5.75
CA LYS A 10 -13.97 8.96 -5.96
C LYS A 10 -12.45 9.13 -5.88
N LYS A 11 -11.83 8.60 -4.83
CA LYS A 11 -10.37 8.60 -4.67
C LYS A 11 -9.77 7.94 -5.93
N PRO A 12 -8.72 8.52 -6.55
CA PRO A 12 -8.06 7.89 -7.70
C PRO A 12 -7.60 6.48 -7.31
N LYS A 13 -7.73 5.51 -8.21
CA LYS A 13 -7.24 4.14 -7.98
C LYS A 13 -5.72 4.15 -7.99
N ILE A 14 -5.12 4.38 -6.83
CA ILE A 14 -3.68 4.25 -6.64
C ILE A 14 -3.33 2.76 -6.84
N PRO A 15 -2.37 2.42 -7.72
CA PRO A 15 -1.92 1.05 -7.88
C PRO A 15 -1.31 0.53 -6.57
N ARG A 16 -1.43 -0.78 -6.32
CA ARG A 16 -0.78 -1.40 -5.16
C ARG A 16 0.73 -1.25 -5.30
N GLN A 17 1.37 -0.76 -4.26
CA GLN A 17 2.81 -0.65 -4.27
C GLN A 17 3.43 -2.04 -4.17
N LYS A 18 4.32 -2.38 -5.11
CA LYS A 18 5.04 -3.65 -5.06
C LYS A 18 6.14 -3.56 -4.02
N MET A 19 6.24 -4.60 -3.20
CA MET A 19 7.31 -4.72 -2.22
C MET A 19 8.60 -5.15 -2.92
N ALA A 20 9.75 -4.73 -2.39
CA ALA A 20 11.02 -5.26 -2.87
C ALA A 20 11.15 -6.71 -2.38
N GLU A 21 11.49 -7.61 -3.29
CA GLU A 21 11.65 -9.05 -2.99
C GLU A 21 13.03 -9.51 -3.44
N GLN A 22 13.55 -10.52 -2.76
CA GLN A 22 14.79 -11.17 -3.13
C GLN A 22 14.64 -11.91 -4.47
N ALA A 23 15.69 -11.87 -5.30
CA ALA A 23 15.67 -12.52 -6.60
C ALA A 23 15.46 -14.04 -6.45
N PRO A 24 14.66 -14.68 -7.34
CA PRO A 24 14.39 -16.12 -7.26
C PRO A 24 15.64 -17.00 -7.22
N ALA A 25 16.69 -16.61 -7.93
CA ALA A 25 17.95 -17.35 -7.99
C ALA A 25 18.74 -17.30 -6.66
N GLU A 26 18.54 -16.26 -5.86
CA GLU A 26 19.21 -16.07 -4.58
C GLU A 26 18.43 -16.73 -3.44
N ARG A 27 17.10 -16.53 -3.40
CA ARG A 27 16.24 -17.10 -2.33
C ARG A 27 16.15 -18.62 -2.32
N VAL A 28 16.52 -19.29 -3.41
CA VAL A 28 16.59 -20.77 -3.46
C VAL A 28 17.83 -21.30 -2.74
N LYS A 29 18.85 -20.46 -2.55
CA LYS A 29 20.13 -20.85 -1.95
C LYS A 29 20.27 -20.43 -0.49
N ASN A 30 19.31 -19.70 0.05
CA ASN A 30 19.37 -19.17 1.41
C ASN A 30 17.99 -19.27 2.10
N PHE A 31 17.97 -19.07 3.42
CA PHE A 31 16.75 -19.05 4.24
C PHE A 31 16.46 -17.65 4.79
N GLN A 32 16.92 -16.62 4.10
CA GLN A 32 16.69 -15.23 4.51
C GLN A 32 15.27 -14.79 4.11
N GLU A 33 14.83 -13.68 4.68
CA GLU A 33 13.52 -13.11 4.37
C GLU A 33 13.45 -12.72 2.88
N VAL A 34 12.46 -13.27 2.19
CA VAL A 34 12.23 -13.00 0.76
C VAL A 34 11.69 -11.58 0.54
N PRO A 35 10.66 -11.12 1.26
CA PRO A 35 10.22 -9.73 1.16
C PRO A 35 11.08 -8.78 2.01
N PHE A 36 11.61 -7.71 1.42
CA PHE A 36 12.40 -6.70 2.13
C PHE A 36 11.56 -5.60 2.79
N GLY A 37 10.23 -5.66 2.69
CA GLY A 37 9.34 -4.62 3.21
C GLY A 37 9.17 -3.44 2.27
N PHE A 38 8.30 -2.50 2.68
CA PHE A 38 8.10 -1.24 1.99
C PHE A 38 9.07 -0.18 2.49
N THR A 39 9.49 0.72 1.60
CA THR A 39 10.10 1.98 2.05
C THR A 39 9.05 2.87 2.71
N LEU A 40 9.50 3.86 3.50
CA LEU A 40 8.60 4.78 4.20
C LEU A 40 7.60 5.45 3.25
N GLU A 41 8.07 5.93 2.10
CA GLU A 41 7.23 6.56 1.07
C GLU A 41 6.21 5.58 0.49
N GLN A 42 6.64 4.36 0.18
CA GLN A 42 5.79 3.30 -0.35
C GLN A 42 4.71 2.87 0.65
N ALA A 43 5.06 2.75 1.93
CA ALA A 43 4.14 2.41 2.99
C ALA A 43 3.07 3.51 3.17
N MET A 44 3.46 4.79 3.11
CA MET A 44 2.51 5.91 3.15
C MET A 44 1.55 5.90 1.96
N LEU A 45 2.06 5.61 0.75
CA LEU A 45 1.23 5.49 -0.45
C LEU A 45 0.24 4.33 -0.36
N GLU A 46 0.68 3.15 0.12
CA GLU A 46 -0.22 2.01 0.30
C GLU A 46 -1.26 2.28 1.41
N ALA A 47 -0.86 2.94 2.50
CA ALA A 47 -1.78 3.35 3.57
C ALA A 47 -2.85 4.34 3.08
N SER A 48 -2.49 5.25 2.17
CA SER A 48 -3.43 6.21 1.57
C SER A 48 -4.55 5.55 0.76
N ARG A 49 -4.34 4.30 0.32
CA ARG A 49 -5.33 3.49 -0.38
C ARG A 49 -6.48 3.03 0.53
N CYS A 50 -6.33 3.15 1.84
CA CYS A 50 -7.36 2.77 2.80
C CYS A 50 -8.65 3.60 2.60
N LEU A 51 -9.79 2.90 2.54
CA LEU A 51 -11.11 3.52 2.42
C LEU A 51 -11.65 4.01 3.76
N GLN A 52 -11.00 3.66 4.88
CA GLN A 52 -11.49 3.89 6.24
C GLN A 52 -12.92 3.37 6.37
N CYS A 53 -13.08 2.06 6.09
CA CYS A 53 -14.37 1.37 6.20
C CYS A 53 -14.89 1.46 7.63
N LYS A 54 -16.22 1.40 7.77
CA LYS A 54 -16.90 1.73 9.04
C LYS A 54 -16.53 0.78 10.19
N ASN A 55 -16.08 -0.44 9.92
CA ASN A 55 -15.30 -1.35 10.78
C ASN A 55 -14.70 -2.45 9.90
#